data_AF-K2N263-F1
#
_entry.id   AF-K2N263-F1
#
_cell.length_a   1.000
_cell.length_b   1.000
_cell.length_c   1.000
_cell.angle_alpha   90.00
_cell.angle_beta   90.00
_cell.angle_gamma   90.00
#
_symmetry.space_group_name_H-M   'P 1'
#
loop_
_entity.id
_entity.type
_entity.pdbx_description
1 polymer ?
#
loop_
_entity_poly.entity_id
_entity_poly.type
_entity_poly.pdbx_seq_one_letter_code
_entity_poly.pdbx_strand_id
1 'polypeptide(L)'
;FSIQNNSWSAPSTDYQIGACVFGDVAVAGGSVLQIVSSTFRLGFAMLMATTLTVTGGSWLVHRDNEFRTAYVVHVAKENGVAFRDQSVWSILYNDFGYGSYSSTTAYMTNFWSAQDDVRPIIYGMCNEARGSPVTNYQDELNIVSPVTVFDCGACAVDAVCFAARTSSISGCKCVCAAGGYGDTCLPAAVPDSLGPLPPPDADDTEVRCVYGVSIGSVDYPDPGVRGLCFVNVTFSAAIVLDLSRFAAPQHTLNVTLLQCVLMGLSIKGSGARVHVSVVSSTLDAGALEFEGDFGAISQILVAGSTLVTTSD
;
A
#
# COMPACT_ATOMS: atom_id res chain seq x y z
N PHE A 1 2.72 -4.15 -4.16
CA PHE A 1 1.55 -3.41 -3.67
C PHE A 1 1.90 -1.94 -3.56
N SER A 2 1.03 -1.04 -3.98
CA SER A 2 1.35 0.39 -4.08
C SER A 2 0.14 1.27 -3.74
N ILE A 3 0.32 2.19 -2.79
CA ILE A 3 -0.63 3.26 -2.43
C ILE A 3 0.00 4.58 -2.86
N GLN A 4 -0.65 5.34 -3.74
CA GLN A 4 -0.06 6.57 -4.31
C GLN A 4 -1.05 7.73 -4.43
N ASN A 5 -0.61 8.96 -4.15
CA ASN A 5 -1.40 10.17 -4.42
C ASN A 5 -2.81 10.13 -3.79
N ASN A 6 -2.96 9.46 -2.65
CA ASN A 6 -4.27 9.31 -2.00
C ASN A 6 -4.49 10.38 -0.94
N SER A 7 -5.76 10.66 -0.66
CA SER A 7 -6.18 11.54 0.44
C SER A 7 -7.23 10.83 1.29
N TRP A 8 -6.81 10.33 2.45
CA TRP A 8 -7.66 9.54 3.34
C TRP A 8 -7.96 10.32 4.61
N SER A 9 -9.24 10.51 4.89
CA SER A 9 -9.77 11.24 6.03
C SER A 9 -10.84 10.41 6.73
N ALA A 10 -10.45 9.77 7.82
CA ALA A 10 -11.30 8.98 8.69
C ALA A 10 -11.03 9.34 10.15
N PRO A 11 -11.41 10.57 10.59
CA PRO A 11 -11.25 10.95 11.98
C PRO A 11 -12.20 10.08 12.82
N SER A 12 -11.65 9.43 13.84
CA SER A 12 -12.43 8.62 14.77
C SER A 12 -11.80 8.72 16.16
N THR A 13 -12.64 8.59 17.19
CA THR A 13 -12.21 8.43 18.58
C THR A 13 -12.06 6.95 18.99
N ASP A 14 -12.37 6.03 18.08
CA ASP A 14 -12.30 4.59 18.31
C ASP A 14 -10.87 4.04 18.10
N TYR A 15 -10.46 3.16 18.99
CA TYR A 15 -9.08 2.73 19.21
C TYR A 15 -8.62 1.56 18.33
N GLN A 16 -9.39 1.15 17.32
CA GLN A 16 -9.14 -0.10 16.60
C GLN A 16 -9.46 -0.02 15.10
N ILE A 17 -9.69 1.18 14.57
CA ILE A 17 -10.09 1.35 13.17
C ILE A 17 -8.88 1.79 12.34
N GLY A 18 -8.41 0.89 11.47
CA GLY A 18 -7.37 1.14 10.48
C GLY A 18 -7.95 1.45 9.11
N ALA A 19 -7.26 2.26 8.30
CA ALA A 19 -7.68 2.52 6.91
C ALA A 19 -7.46 1.31 5.99
N CYS A 20 -6.39 0.55 6.23
CA CYS A 20 -6.13 -0.75 5.64
C CYS A 20 -5.94 -1.78 6.73
N VAL A 21 -6.77 -2.83 6.73
CA VAL A 21 -6.72 -3.90 7.72
C VAL A 21 -6.30 -5.20 7.03
N PHE A 22 -5.28 -5.81 7.58
CA PHE A 22 -4.72 -7.08 7.12
C PHE A 22 -4.68 -8.08 8.29
N GLY A 23 -4.72 -9.37 7.96
CA GLY A 23 -4.31 -10.43 8.88
C GLY A 23 -2.79 -10.40 9.08
N ASP A 24 -2.11 -11.50 8.79
CA ASP A 24 -0.65 -11.50 8.71
C ASP A 24 -0.18 -10.89 7.38
N VAL A 25 0.78 -9.96 7.43
CA VAL A 25 1.37 -9.34 6.25
C VAL A 25 2.77 -9.89 6.04
N ALA A 26 3.01 -10.48 4.87
CA ALA A 26 4.33 -10.91 4.41
C ALA A 26 4.68 -10.24 3.09
N VAL A 27 5.74 -9.43 3.08
CA VAL A 27 6.36 -8.89 1.85
C VAL A 27 7.60 -9.72 1.58
N ALA A 28 7.51 -10.65 0.62
CA ALA A 28 8.52 -11.68 0.40
C ALA A 28 8.98 -11.78 -1.06
N GLY A 29 10.16 -12.39 -1.27
CA GLY A 29 10.63 -12.78 -2.60
C GLY A 29 10.97 -11.61 -3.51
N GLY A 30 11.59 -10.56 -2.98
CA GLY A 30 11.93 -9.34 -3.73
C GLY A 30 10.69 -8.52 -4.12
N SER A 31 9.65 -8.57 -3.28
CA SER A 31 8.43 -7.79 -3.47
C SER A 31 8.55 -6.40 -2.85
N VAL A 32 7.69 -5.48 -3.28
CA VAL A 32 7.64 -4.12 -2.75
C VAL A 32 6.24 -3.80 -2.22
N LEU A 33 6.20 -3.25 -1.02
CA LEU A 33 5.05 -2.54 -0.45
C LEU A 33 5.44 -1.06 -0.33
N GLN A 34 4.82 -0.20 -1.12
CA GLN A 34 5.09 1.24 -1.10
C GLN A 34 3.86 2.08 -0.79
N ILE A 35 4.06 3.11 0.01
CA ILE A 35 3.11 4.16 0.32
C ILE A 35 3.77 5.49 -0.03
N VAL A 36 3.27 6.17 -1.06
CA VAL A 36 3.94 7.35 -1.61
C VAL A 36 2.99 8.51 -1.84
N SER A 37 3.48 9.73 -1.63
CA SER A 37 2.80 10.97 -2.04
C SER A 37 1.35 11.09 -1.53
N SER A 38 1.06 10.57 -0.33
CA SER A 38 -0.30 10.45 0.19
C SER A 38 -0.50 11.20 1.51
N THR A 39 -1.73 11.64 1.76
CA THR A 39 -2.13 12.31 3.00
C THR A 39 -3.09 11.44 3.78
N PHE A 40 -2.81 11.22 5.07
CA PHE A 40 -3.59 10.37 5.96
C PHE A 40 -4.02 11.16 7.21
N ARG A 41 -5.31 11.44 7.34
CA ARG A 41 -5.95 12.03 8.51
C ARG A 41 -6.86 10.99 9.16
N LEU A 42 -6.28 10.15 10.00
CA LEU A 42 -6.92 8.93 10.51
C LEU A 42 -6.96 8.95 12.04
N GLY A 43 -7.98 8.33 12.64
CA GLY A 43 -8.07 8.17 14.10
C GLY A 43 -6.91 7.35 14.67
N PHE A 44 -6.79 6.09 14.23
CA PHE A 44 -5.88 5.12 14.86
C PHE A 44 -4.67 4.76 13.98
N ALA A 45 -4.86 4.02 12.88
CA ALA A 45 -3.74 3.58 12.06
C ALA A 45 -3.97 3.64 10.55
N MET A 46 -2.92 3.87 9.76
CA MET A 46 -2.99 3.72 8.30
C MET A 46 -3.04 2.24 7.90
N LEU A 47 -2.09 1.45 8.39
CA LEU A 47 -2.04 0.01 8.17
C LEU A 47 -2.14 -0.73 9.50
N MET A 48 -3.08 -1.65 9.62
CA MET A 48 -3.18 -2.60 10.72
C MET A 48 -2.87 -4.01 10.24
N ALA A 49 -2.02 -4.72 10.98
CA ALA A 49 -1.70 -6.11 10.71
C ALA A 49 -1.59 -6.90 12.02
N THR A 50 -1.80 -8.22 11.95
CA THR A 50 -1.51 -9.15 13.05
C THR A 50 0.00 -9.32 13.22
N THR A 51 0.70 -9.57 12.11
CA THR A 51 2.17 -9.56 12.02
C THR A 51 2.62 -8.86 10.74
N LEU A 52 3.87 -8.38 10.71
CA LEU A 52 4.51 -7.78 9.55
C LEU A 52 5.89 -8.41 9.35
N THR A 53 6.05 -9.22 8.30
CA THR A 53 7.33 -9.78 7.91
C THR A 53 7.75 -9.24 6.54
N VAL A 54 8.97 -8.71 6.44
CA VAL A 54 9.59 -8.31 5.17
C VAL A 54 10.85 -9.16 4.98
N THR A 55 10.93 -9.95 3.91
CA THR A 55 11.94 -11.02 3.75
C THR A 55 12.31 -11.23 2.28
N GLY A 56 13.41 -11.95 2.02
CA GLY A 56 13.89 -12.26 0.67
C GLY A 56 14.28 -11.02 -0.14
N GLY A 57 14.99 -10.07 0.45
CA GLY A 57 15.40 -8.82 -0.21
C GLY A 57 14.23 -7.92 -0.61
N SER A 58 13.13 -7.99 0.12
CA SER A 58 11.92 -7.19 -0.15
C SER A 58 12.05 -5.78 0.43
N TRP A 59 11.17 -4.88 0.01
CA TRP A 59 11.25 -3.47 0.37
C TRP A 59 9.91 -2.91 0.84
N LEU A 60 9.91 -2.35 2.05
CA LEU A 60 8.83 -1.53 2.58
C LEU A 60 9.25 -0.07 2.51
N VAL A 61 8.47 0.79 1.86
CA VAL A 61 8.81 2.21 1.71
C VAL A 61 7.63 3.13 1.99
N HIS A 62 7.89 4.16 2.78
CA HIS A 62 7.00 5.29 3.00
C HIS A 62 7.72 6.56 2.56
N ARG A 63 7.22 7.19 1.50
CA ARG A 63 7.86 8.35 0.88
C ARG A 63 6.90 9.51 0.62
N ASP A 64 7.30 10.74 0.91
CA ASP A 64 6.55 11.95 0.53
C ASP A 64 5.11 11.97 1.10
N ASN A 65 4.88 11.42 2.30
CA ASN A 65 3.55 11.35 2.89
C ASN A 65 3.35 12.37 4.02
N GLU A 66 2.10 12.76 4.24
CA GLU A 66 1.66 13.49 5.44
C GLU A 66 0.83 12.55 6.32
N PHE A 67 1.33 12.26 7.53
CA PHE A 67 0.67 11.40 8.50
C PHE A 67 0.11 12.22 9.67
N ARG A 68 -1.21 12.20 9.80
CA ARG A 68 -2.00 12.74 10.91
C ARG A 68 -2.85 11.61 11.48
N THR A 69 -2.16 10.68 12.15
CA THR A 69 -2.73 9.44 12.71
C THR A 69 -2.02 9.08 14.02
N ALA A 70 -2.48 8.07 14.77
CA ALA A 70 -1.72 7.60 15.93
C ALA A 70 -0.53 6.73 15.50
N TYR A 71 -0.75 5.83 14.54
CA TYR A 71 0.28 4.93 14.01
C TYR A 71 0.24 4.86 12.48
N VAL A 72 1.39 4.93 11.82
CA VAL A 72 1.45 4.61 10.38
C VAL A 72 1.25 3.10 10.18
N VAL A 73 1.98 2.29 10.94
CA VAL A 73 1.85 0.83 10.94
C VAL A 73 1.56 0.34 12.35
N HIS A 74 0.40 -0.26 12.59
CA HIS A 74 0.06 -0.88 13.86
C HIS A 74 0.09 -2.41 13.73
N VAL A 75 0.91 -3.07 14.53
CA VAL A 75 1.04 -4.53 14.58
C VAL A 75 0.50 -5.07 15.90
N ALA A 76 -0.53 -5.92 15.84
CA ALA A 76 -1.23 -6.40 17.03
C ALA A 76 -0.43 -7.39 17.87
N LYS A 77 0.36 -8.28 17.23
CA LYS A 77 1.17 -9.27 17.94
C LYS A 77 2.42 -8.61 18.51
N GLU A 78 2.66 -8.83 19.81
CA GLU A 78 3.93 -8.46 20.44
C GLU A 78 5.09 -9.10 19.68
N ASN A 79 6.08 -8.28 19.29
CA ASN A 79 7.23 -8.71 18.48
C ASN A 79 6.83 -9.31 17.12
N GLY A 80 5.70 -8.89 16.58
CA GLY A 80 5.16 -9.33 15.28
C GLY A 80 5.82 -8.70 14.07
N VAL A 81 6.80 -7.79 14.24
CA VAL A 81 7.53 -7.15 13.15
C VAL A 81 8.88 -7.84 12.94
N ALA A 82 9.18 -8.24 11.70
CA ALA A 82 10.45 -8.89 11.37
C ALA A 82 10.95 -8.49 9.97
N PHE A 83 12.23 -8.11 9.86
CA PHE A 83 12.91 -7.86 8.58
C PHE A 83 14.07 -8.84 8.40
N ARG A 84 14.04 -9.66 7.35
CA ARG A 84 15.01 -10.74 7.10
C ARG A 84 15.66 -10.62 5.72
N ASP A 85 16.76 -11.34 5.53
CA ASP A 85 17.41 -11.54 4.22
C ASP A 85 17.68 -10.23 3.47
N GLN A 86 18.32 -9.28 4.16
CA GLN A 86 18.66 -7.96 3.61
C GLN A 86 17.45 -7.15 3.11
N SER A 87 16.26 -7.41 3.66
CA SER A 87 15.08 -6.60 3.38
C SER A 87 15.18 -5.23 4.06
N VAL A 88 14.61 -4.23 3.40
CA VAL A 88 14.80 -2.82 3.75
C VAL A 88 13.48 -2.17 4.15
N TRP A 89 13.53 -1.30 5.16
CA TRP A 89 12.49 -0.32 5.45
C TRP A 89 13.02 1.10 5.20
N SER A 90 12.46 1.78 4.20
CA SER A 90 12.80 3.18 3.93
C SER A 90 11.68 4.10 4.42
N ILE A 91 12.02 5.05 5.29
CA ILE A 91 11.12 6.10 5.80
C ILE A 91 11.72 7.43 5.31
N LEU A 92 11.14 8.03 4.28
CA LEU A 92 11.76 9.12 3.54
C LEU A 92 10.80 10.29 3.33
N TYR A 93 11.23 11.53 3.55
CA TYR A 93 10.46 12.72 3.17
C TYR A 93 9.02 12.77 3.71
N ASN A 94 8.76 12.23 4.92
CA ASN A 94 7.42 12.23 5.49
C ASN A 94 7.25 13.34 6.54
N ASP A 95 6.07 13.94 6.60
CA ASP A 95 5.62 14.85 7.67
C ASP A 95 4.73 14.09 8.65
N PHE A 96 5.18 13.98 9.89
CA PHE A 96 4.45 13.39 11.01
C PHE A 96 3.89 14.51 11.89
N GLY A 97 2.60 14.80 11.74
CA GLY A 97 1.93 15.82 12.54
C GLY A 97 1.03 15.23 13.63
N TYR A 98 0.22 16.10 14.23
CA TYR A 98 -0.80 15.69 15.19
C TYR A 98 -1.93 14.93 14.48
N GLY A 99 -2.29 13.76 15.01
CA GLY A 99 -3.49 13.03 14.58
C GLY A 99 -4.74 13.57 15.27
N SER A 100 -5.92 13.25 14.75
CA SER A 100 -7.20 13.59 15.40
C SER A 100 -7.31 13.00 16.81
N TYR A 101 -6.61 11.87 17.05
CA TYR A 101 -6.61 11.15 18.32
C TYR A 101 -5.39 11.42 19.22
N SER A 102 -4.20 11.61 18.64
CA SER A 102 -2.94 11.78 19.37
C SER A 102 -2.54 13.25 19.38
N SER A 103 -2.62 13.87 20.57
CA SER A 103 -2.09 15.21 20.83
C SER A 103 -0.56 15.27 20.89
N THR A 104 0.12 14.13 20.72
CA THR A 104 1.59 14.06 20.81
C THR A 104 2.22 14.20 19.43
N THR A 105 2.18 13.15 18.60
CA THR A 105 2.62 13.09 17.20
C THR A 105 2.10 11.77 16.60
N ALA A 106 2.08 11.64 15.28
CA ALA A 106 1.98 10.35 14.61
C ALA A 106 3.27 9.52 14.80
N TYR A 107 3.13 8.29 15.27
CA TYR A 107 4.24 7.34 15.35
C TYR A 107 4.32 6.50 14.09
N MET A 108 5.53 6.09 13.70
CA MET A 108 5.69 5.19 12.56
C MET A 108 5.14 3.80 12.90
N THR A 109 5.31 3.35 14.14
CA THR A 109 4.86 2.04 14.60
C THR A 109 4.44 2.05 16.06
N ASN A 110 3.60 1.10 16.45
CA ASN A 110 3.34 0.82 17.86
C ASN A 110 4.57 0.14 18.51
N PHE A 111 4.53 -0.09 19.82
CA PHE A 111 5.66 -0.70 20.52
C PHE A 111 5.86 -2.17 20.07
N TRP A 112 7.07 -2.48 19.62
CA TRP A 112 7.56 -3.85 19.37
C TRP A 112 9.01 -3.94 19.84
N SER A 113 9.53 -5.13 20.10
CA SER A 113 10.97 -5.33 20.30
C SER A 113 11.57 -6.00 19.07
N ALA A 114 12.76 -5.53 18.67
CA ALA A 114 13.55 -6.23 17.67
C ALA A 114 13.93 -7.60 18.26
N GLN A 115 13.63 -8.68 17.54
CA GLN A 115 14.15 -10.00 17.93
C GLN A 115 15.68 -9.98 17.85
N ASP A 116 16.37 -10.48 18.88
CA ASP A 116 17.83 -10.38 19.04
C ASP A 116 18.64 -10.90 17.82
N ASP A 117 18.08 -11.86 17.07
CA ASP A 117 18.70 -12.44 15.86
C ASP A 117 18.43 -11.66 14.57
N VAL A 118 17.69 -10.54 14.65
CA VAL A 118 17.20 -9.79 13.50
C VAL A 118 17.69 -8.35 13.56
N ARG A 119 18.61 -7.97 12.66
CA ARG A 119 19.05 -6.59 12.48
C ARG A 119 18.34 -6.00 11.26
N PRO A 120 17.19 -5.31 11.44
CA PRO A 120 16.49 -4.72 10.32
C PRO A 120 17.36 -3.63 9.67
N ILE A 121 17.32 -3.53 8.35
CA ILE A 121 17.95 -2.44 7.61
C ILE A 121 16.90 -1.34 7.47
N ILE A 122 17.01 -0.31 8.31
CA ILE A 122 16.07 0.82 8.33
C ILE A 122 16.81 2.09 7.95
N TYR A 123 16.27 2.79 6.96
CA TYR A 123 16.77 4.08 6.51
C TYR A 123 15.77 5.19 6.83
N GLY A 124 16.29 6.28 7.37
CA GLY A 124 15.53 7.50 7.64
C GLY A 124 16.16 8.67 6.88
N MET A 125 15.38 9.45 6.14
CA MET A 125 15.90 10.64 5.46
C MET A 125 14.83 11.72 5.34
N CYS A 126 15.16 12.94 5.74
CA CYS A 126 14.31 14.11 5.56
C CYS A 126 12.88 13.97 6.12
N ASN A 127 12.71 13.27 7.24
CA ASN A 127 11.42 13.21 7.92
C ASN A 127 11.29 14.36 8.90
N GLU A 128 10.08 14.87 9.06
CA GLU A 128 9.73 15.91 10.02
C GLU A 128 8.70 15.36 11.01
N ALA A 129 8.86 15.69 12.29
CA ALA A 129 7.87 15.45 13.34
C ALA A 129 7.48 16.80 13.95
N ARG A 130 6.18 17.13 13.88
CA ARG A 130 5.63 18.39 14.40
C ARG A 130 6.31 19.64 13.82
N GLY A 131 6.68 19.60 12.54
CA GLY A 131 7.37 20.70 11.85
C GLY A 131 8.82 20.89 12.27
N SER A 132 9.44 19.89 12.89
CA SER A 132 10.88 19.85 13.16
C SER A 132 11.51 18.60 12.55
N PRO A 133 12.75 18.65 12.04
CA PRO A 133 13.43 17.46 11.53
C PRO A 133 13.56 16.37 12.59
N VAL A 134 13.25 15.12 12.21
CA VAL A 134 13.42 13.95 13.09
C VAL A 134 14.89 13.65 13.27
N THR A 135 15.35 13.68 14.52
CA THR A 135 16.75 13.39 14.88
C THR A 135 16.89 12.10 15.67
N ASN A 136 15.85 11.70 16.39
CA ASN A 136 15.81 10.46 17.14
C ASN A 136 14.54 9.65 16.79
N TYR A 137 14.68 8.69 15.87
CA TYR A 137 13.56 7.85 15.41
C TYR A 137 12.97 6.97 16.52
N GLN A 138 13.75 6.65 17.56
CA GLN A 138 13.26 5.86 18.69
C GLN A 138 12.28 6.68 19.54
N ASP A 139 12.67 7.89 19.94
CA ASP A 139 11.84 8.73 20.82
C ASP A 139 10.71 9.43 20.06
N GLU A 140 10.97 9.86 18.82
CA GLU A 140 10.03 10.70 18.07
C GLU A 140 9.03 9.87 17.24
N LEU A 141 9.46 8.73 16.70
CA LEU A 141 8.66 7.90 15.77
C LEU A 141 8.45 6.46 16.26
N ASN A 142 8.95 6.12 17.46
CA ASN A 142 8.81 4.80 18.08
C ASN A 142 9.41 3.65 17.25
N ILE A 143 10.51 3.91 16.55
CA ILE A 143 11.31 2.88 15.88
C ILE A 143 12.37 2.38 16.87
N VAL A 144 12.11 1.23 17.49
CA VAL A 144 13.00 0.64 18.51
C VAL A 144 14.33 0.11 17.97
N SER A 145 14.43 -0.07 16.65
CA SER A 145 15.63 -0.58 15.99
C SER A 145 16.52 0.57 15.52
N PRO A 146 17.85 0.39 15.45
CA PRO A 146 18.73 1.42 14.91
C PRO A 146 18.33 1.84 13.50
N VAL A 147 18.21 3.15 13.28
CA VAL A 147 17.93 3.74 11.97
C VAL A 147 19.22 4.37 11.44
N THR A 148 19.57 4.04 10.20
CA THR A 148 20.62 4.76 9.48
C THR A 148 20.02 6.04 8.92
N VAL A 149 20.36 7.16 9.54
CA VAL A 149 19.81 8.48 9.20
C VAL A 149 20.69 9.17 8.17
N PHE A 150 20.08 9.72 7.12
CA PHE A 150 20.73 10.53 6.11
C PHE A 150 20.20 11.97 6.11
N ASP A 151 21.07 12.90 5.75
CA ASP A 151 20.69 14.29 5.50
C ASP A 151 19.72 14.40 4.32
N CYS A 152 18.84 15.41 4.35
CA CYS A 152 17.96 15.73 3.23
C CYS A 152 18.77 15.89 1.94
N GLY A 153 18.39 15.15 0.89
CA GLY A 153 19.05 15.22 -0.43
C GLY A 153 20.34 14.40 -0.54
N ALA A 154 20.69 13.62 0.48
CA ALA A 154 21.77 12.65 0.38
C ALA A 154 21.47 11.60 -0.70
N CYS A 155 22.50 11.18 -1.42
CA CYS A 155 22.39 10.18 -2.48
C CYS A 155 22.49 8.76 -1.89
N ALA A 156 21.54 8.43 -1.02
CA ALA A 156 21.47 7.17 -0.30
C ALA A 156 20.74 6.10 -1.13
N VAL A 157 21.46 5.48 -2.06
CA VAL A 157 20.87 4.58 -3.07
C VAL A 157 20.19 3.37 -2.45
N ASP A 158 20.77 2.80 -1.40
CA ASP A 158 20.18 1.68 -0.66
C ASP A 158 18.87 2.07 0.04
N ALA A 159 18.66 3.37 0.29
CA ALA A 159 17.43 3.89 0.86
C ALA A 159 16.40 4.26 -0.21
N VAL A 160 16.81 4.82 -1.35
CA VAL A 160 15.89 5.40 -2.34
C VAL A 160 15.58 4.50 -3.53
N CYS A 161 16.41 3.49 -3.81
CA CYS A 161 16.27 2.57 -4.93
C CYS A 161 15.97 1.15 -4.46
N PHE A 162 15.17 0.41 -5.23
CA PHE A 162 15.00 -1.02 -4.97
C PHE A 162 16.25 -1.79 -5.40
N ALA A 163 17.04 -2.25 -4.44
CA ALA A 163 18.36 -2.82 -4.68
C ALA A 163 18.36 -3.98 -5.70
N ALA A 164 17.40 -4.91 -5.58
CA ALA A 164 17.33 -6.10 -6.42
C ALA A 164 17.09 -5.81 -7.92
N ARG A 165 16.69 -4.58 -8.27
CA ARG A 165 16.39 -4.14 -9.63
C ARG A 165 17.19 -2.91 -10.03
N THR A 166 18.18 -2.51 -9.25
CA THR A 166 19.06 -1.37 -9.53
C THR A 166 20.40 -1.88 -10.07
N SER A 167 20.83 -1.37 -11.21
CA SER A 167 22.10 -1.75 -11.85
C SER A 167 23.25 -0.80 -11.51
N SER A 168 22.95 0.49 -11.40
CA SER A 168 23.94 1.55 -11.15
C SER A 168 23.22 2.83 -10.70
N ILE A 169 24.01 3.87 -10.48
CA ILE A 169 23.54 5.18 -10.00
C ILE A 169 24.11 6.22 -10.95
N SER A 170 23.28 7.15 -11.39
CA SER A 170 23.71 8.29 -12.21
C SER A 170 23.11 9.57 -11.68
N GLY A 171 23.95 10.50 -11.20
CA GLY A 171 23.49 11.79 -10.67
C GLY A 171 22.42 11.65 -9.58
N CYS A 172 22.61 10.68 -8.67
CA CYS A 172 21.69 10.35 -7.57
C CYS A 172 20.32 9.80 -7.98
N LYS A 173 20.20 9.37 -9.24
CA LYS A 173 19.05 8.62 -9.75
C LYS A 173 19.39 7.14 -9.88
N CYS A 174 18.39 6.30 -9.63
CA CYS A 174 18.50 4.87 -9.82
C CYS A 174 18.56 4.56 -11.33
N VAL A 175 19.52 3.75 -11.75
CA VAL A 175 19.55 3.19 -13.11
C VAL A 175 19.13 1.74 -13.03
N CYS A 176 17.98 1.41 -13.61
CA CYS A 176 17.36 0.11 -13.42
C CYS A 176 18.02 -1.00 -14.24
N ALA A 177 18.13 -2.17 -13.60
CA ALA A 177 18.43 -3.42 -14.28
C ALA A 177 17.20 -3.93 -15.04
N ALA A 178 17.36 -5.00 -15.83
CA ALA A 178 16.26 -5.62 -16.55
C ALA A 178 15.10 -6.00 -15.61
N GLY A 179 13.88 -5.61 -15.99
CA GLY A 179 12.66 -5.82 -15.20
C GLY A 179 12.50 -4.88 -14.00
N GLY A 180 13.31 -3.84 -13.87
CA GLY A 180 13.08 -2.71 -12.97
C GLY A 180 12.34 -1.58 -13.67
N TYR A 181 11.39 -0.95 -12.97
CA TYR A 181 10.50 0.07 -13.54
C TYR A 181 10.48 1.36 -12.72
N GLY A 182 10.35 2.50 -13.40
CA GLY A 182 10.25 3.82 -12.80
C GLY A 182 11.53 4.31 -12.12
N ASP A 183 11.45 5.47 -11.48
CA ASP A 183 12.61 6.18 -10.92
C ASP A 183 13.29 5.46 -9.74
N THR A 184 12.60 4.49 -9.14
CA THR A 184 13.12 3.71 -8.00
C THR A 184 13.29 2.22 -8.30
N CYS A 185 13.21 1.86 -9.58
CA CYS A 185 13.45 0.50 -10.08
C CYS A 185 12.56 -0.57 -9.43
N LEU A 186 11.27 -0.29 -9.30
CA LEU A 186 10.29 -1.22 -8.75
C LEU A 186 10.22 -2.52 -9.57
N PRO A 187 9.86 -3.67 -8.96
CA PRO A 187 9.81 -4.96 -9.65
C PRO A 187 8.65 -5.10 -10.65
N ALA A 188 7.73 -4.14 -10.65
CA ALA A 188 6.63 -4.05 -11.60
C ALA A 188 6.38 -2.57 -11.93
N ALA A 189 5.91 -2.31 -13.15
CA ALA A 189 5.47 -0.99 -13.54
C ALA A 189 4.32 -0.57 -12.62
N VAL A 190 4.40 0.65 -12.10
CA VAL A 190 3.25 1.32 -11.51
C VAL A 190 2.57 2.06 -12.67
N PRO A 191 1.30 1.79 -12.97
CA PRO A 191 0.57 2.57 -13.96
C PRO A 191 0.66 4.07 -13.69
N ASP A 192 1.30 4.83 -14.60
CA ASP A 192 1.49 6.29 -14.48
C ASP A 192 0.18 7.07 -14.64
N SER A 193 -0.83 6.44 -15.24
CA SER A 193 -2.16 7.01 -15.45
C SER A 193 -3.18 5.90 -15.65
N LEU A 194 -4.45 6.30 -15.66
CA LEU A 194 -5.53 5.46 -16.16
C LEU A 194 -5.13 5.01 -17.57
N GLY A 195 -4.82 3.72 -17.72
CA GLY A 195 -4.73 3.12 -19.04
C GLY A 195 -5.99 3.48 -19.83
N PRO A 196 -5.92 3.56 -21.17
CA PRO A 196 -7.08 3.93 -21.98
C PRO A 196 -8.29 3.12 -21.54
N LEU A 197 -9.38 3.83 -21.23
CA LEU A 197 -10.67 3.22 -20.93
C LEU A 197 -10.98 2.22 -22.04
N PRO A 198 -11.32 0.96 -21.72
CA PRO A 198 -11.76 0.01 -22.74
C PRO A 198 -12.91 0.63 -23.53
N PRO A 199 -12.90 0.57 -24.86
CA PRO A 199 -14.02 1.06 -25.65
C PRO A 199 -15.29 0.27 -25.28
N PRO A 200 -16.47 0.91 -25.29
CA PRO A 200 -17.72 0.27 -24.91
C PRO A 200 -18.10 -0.96 -25.76
N ASP A 201 -17.53 -1.07 -26.97
CA ASP A 201 -17.77 -2.16 -27.94
C ASP A 201 -16.63 -3.20 -28.00
N ALA A 202 -15.91 -3.41 -26.90
CA ALA A 202 -14.84 -4.40 -26.86
C ALA A 202 -15.38 -5.83 -27.12
N ASP A 203 -14.74 -6.53 -28.06
CA ASP A 203 -15.08 -7.89 -28.53
C ASP A 203 -15.09 -8.89 -27.35
N ASP A 204 -15.85 -9.98 -27.45
CA ASP A 204 -16.23 -10.94 -26.35
C ASP A 204 -15.06 -11.59 -25.57
N THR A 205 -13.81 -11.26 -25.89
CA THR A 205 -12.60 -11.76 -25.24
C THR A 205 -11.88 -10.72 -24.36
N GLU A 206 -12.33 -9.46 -24.36
CA GLU A 206 -11.83 -8.37 -23.50
C GLU A 206 -12.78 -8.11 -22.30
N VAL A 207 -12.20 -7.64 -21.19
CA VAL A 207 -12.96 -7.36 -19.96
C VAL A 207 -13.97 -6.24 -20.23
N ARG A 208 -15.25 -6.58 -20.39
CA ARG A 208 -16.33 -5.60 -20.54
C ARG A 208 -16.47 -4.79 -19.26
N CYS A 209 -16.31 -3.47 -19.37
CA CYS A 209 -16.49 -2.56 -18.25
C CYS A 209 -17.96 -2.28 -18.01
N VAL A 210 -18.35 -2.27 -16.73
CA VAL A 210 -19.65 -1.79 -16.29
C VAL A 210 -19.55 -0.29 -16.01
N TYR A 211 -20.48 0.50 -16.55
CA TYR A 211 -20.46 1.96 -16.47
C TYR A 211 -21.67 2.54 -15.73
N GLY A 212 -21.46 3.52 -14.86
CA GLY A 212 -22.49 4.51 -14.48
C GLY A 212 -23.70 4.02 -13.69
N VAL A 213 -23.72 2.75 -13.27
CA VAL A 213 -24.85 2.13 -12.57
C VAL A 213 -24.59 2.03 -11.06
N SER A 214 -25.67 1.92 -10.28
CA SER A 214 -25.61 1.56 -8.88
C SER A 214 -25.75 0.04 -8.73
N ILE A 215 -24.83 -0.60 -8.01
CA ILE A 215 -24.76 -2.07 -7.89
C ILE A 215 -24.65 -2.46 -6.41
N GLY A 216 -25.45 -3.43 -5.97
CA GLY A 216 -25.39 -3.95 -4.59
C GLY A 216 -24.49 -5.18 -4.41
N SER A 217 -24.16 -5.88 -5.49
CA SER A 217 -23.32 -7.09 -5.45
C SER A 217 -22.59 -7.30 -6.77
N VAL A 218 -21.38 -7.85 -6.70
CA VAL A 218 -20.62 -8.25 -7.89
C VAL A 218 -20.80 -9.76 -8.08
N ASP A 219 -21.36 -10.15 -9.22
CA ASP A 219 -21.42 -11.55 -9.62
C ASP A 219 -20.07 -12.03 -10.14
N TYR A 220 -19.80 -13.32 -9.96
CA TYR A 220 -18.59 -13.94 -10.50
C TYR A 220 -18.71 -14.07 -12.02
N PRO A 221 -17.65 -13.72 -12.77
CA PRO A 221 -17.75 -13.72 -14.22
C PRO A 221 -17.76 -15.16 -14.77
N ASP A 222 -18.34 -15.33 -15.95
CA ASP A 222 -18.41 -16.63 -16.64
C ASP A 222 -17.02 -17.25 -16.87
N PRO A 223 -16.91 -18.59 -16.96
CA PRO A 223 -15.64 -19.25 -17.25
C PRO A 223 -14.94 -18.68 -18.49
N GLY A 224 -13.67 -18.29 -18.34
CA GLY A 224 -12.86 -17.73 -19.44
C GLY A 224 -12.79 -16.20 -19.47
N VAL A 225 -13.58 -15.49 -18.67
CA VAL A 225 -13.46 -14.04 -18.48
C VAL A 225 -12.17 -13.74 -17.71
N ARG A 226 -11.41 -12.76 -18.22
CA ARG A 226 -10.03 -12.47 -17.78
C ARG A 226 -9.93 -11.36 -16.72
N GLY A 227 -11.05 -10.91 -16.18
CA GLY A 227 -11.07 -9.78 -15.27
C GLY A 227 -12.44 -9.19 -14.98
N LEU A 228 -12.43 -8.14 -14.17
CA LEU A 228 -13.57 -7.27 -13.88
C LEU A 228 -13.17 -5.83 -14.16
N CYS A 229 -14.11 -5.04 -14.69
CA CYS A 229 -13.90 -3.62 -14.88
C CYS A 229 -15.15 -2.83 -14.51
N PHE A 230 -14.96 -1.82 -13.66
CA PHE A 230 -16.01 -0.91 -13.21
C PHE A 230 -15.53 0.52 -13.39
N VAL A 231 -16.36 1.34 -14.02
CA VAL A 231 -16.06 2.74 -14.31
C VAL A 231 -17.25 3.60 -13.89
N ASN A 232 -17.02 4.55 -12.99
CA ASN A 232 -18.06 5.45 -12.49
C ASN A 232 -19.28 4.70 -11.89
N VAL A 233 -19.02 3.59 -11.19
CA VAL A 233 -20.05 2.74 -10.57
C VAL A 233 -20.17 3.10 -9.09
N THR A 234 -21.41 3.17 -8.59
CA THR A 234 -21.68 3.36 -7.16
C THR A 234 -22.09 2.04 -6.54
N PHE A 235 -21.32 1.55 -5.57
CA PHE A 235 -21.65 0.33 -4.86
C PHE A 235 -22.46 0.65 -3.60
N SER A 236 -23.63 0.03 -3.46
CA SER A 236 -24.51 0.26 -2.31
C SER A 236 -24.22 -0.65 -1.11
N ALA A 237 -23.31 -1.60 -1.26
CA ALA A 237 -22.82 -2.50 -0.21
C ALA A 237 -21.33 -2.77 -0.39
N ALA A 238 -20.69 -3.30 0.67
CA ALA A 238 -19.29 -3.70 0.64
C ALA A 238 -19.08 -4.85 -0.37
N ILE A 239 -18.03 -4.74 -1.17
CA ILE A 239 -17.70 -5.72 -2.20
C ILE A 239 -16.69 -6.72 -1.65
N VAL A 240 -16.94 -8.02 -1.87
CA VAL A 240 -15.97 -9.08 -1.60
C VAL A 240 -15.62 -9.77 -2.91
N LEU A 241 -14.36 -9.64 -3.33
CA LEU A 241 -13.80 -10.32 -4.50
C LEU A 241 -12.98 -11.52 -4.05
N ASP A 242 -13.60 -12.69 -4.02
CA ASP A 242 -12.93 -13.96 -3.74
C ASP A 242 -12.31 -14.52 -5.03
N LEU A 243 -11.00 -14.35 -5.16
CA LEU A 243 -10.25 -14.70 -6.37
C LEU A 243 -10.12 -16.22 -6.58
N SER A 244 -10.48 -17.04 -5.58
CA SER A 244 -10.51 -18.51 -5.72
C SER A 244 -11.65 -19.00 -6.62
N ARG A 245 -12.68 -18.17 -6.79
CA ARG A 245 -13.87 -18.48 -7.59
C ARG A 245 -13.73 -18.11 -9.06
N PHE A 246 -12.66 -17.42 -9.43
CA PHE A 246 -12.38 -17.07 -10.82
C PHE A 246 -11.73 -18.26 -11.51
N ALA A 247 -12.42 -18.82 -12.50
CA ALA A 247 -11.92 -19.93 -13.31
C ALA A 247 -10.85 -19.44 -14.31
N ALA A 248 -9.67 -19.04 -13.80
CA ALA A 248 -8.55 -18.53 -14.59
C ALA A 248 -7.21 -19.23 -14.28
N PRO A 249 -7.13 -20.58 -14.29
CA PRO A 249 -5.86 -21.27 -14.10
C PRO A 249 -4.93 -20.89 -15.26
N GLN A 250 -3.80 -20.26 -14.95
CA GLN A 250 -2.74 -19.77 -15.87
C GLN A 250 -2.88 -18.35 -16.46
N HIS A 251 -3.94 -17.60 -16.14
CA HIS A 251 -4.08 -16.23 -16.62
C HIS A 251 -3.94 -15.20 -15.49
N THR A 252 -3.54 -13.99 -15.86
CA THR A 252 -3.51 -12.85 -14.93
C THR A 252 -4.92 -12.29 -14.84
N LEU A 253 -5.48 -12.25 -13.64
CA LEU A 253 -6.80 -11.69 -13.42
C LEU A 253 -6.69 -10.16 -13.30
N ASN A 254 -7.33 -9.42 -14.19
CA ASN A 254 -7.31 -7.96 -14.20
C ASN A 254 -8.57 -7.42 -13.52
N VAL A 255 -8.44 -6.66 -12.43
CA VAL A 255 -9.55 -6.02 -11.74
C VAL A 255 -9.34 -4.51 -11.77
N THR A 256 -10.26 -3.79 -12.39
CA THR A 256 -10.20 -2.32 -12.50
C THR A 256 -11.43 -1.71 -11.82
N LEU A 257 -11.19 -0.83 -10.86
CA LEU A 257 -12.18 0.07 -10.28
C LEU A 257 -11.74 1.50 -10.51
N LEU A 258 -12.47 2.21 -11.35
CA LEU A 258 -12.16 3.57 -11.76
C LEU A 258 -13.31 4.50 -11.42
N GLN A 259 -13.04 5.59 -10.71
CA GLN A 259 -14.06 6.60 -10.35
C GLN A 259 -15.27 5.97 -9.65
N CYS A 260 -15.06 4.87 -8.94
CA CYS A 260 -16.13 4.16 -8.27
C CYS A 260 -16.36 4.74 -6.87
N VAL A 261 -17.59 4.65 -6.38
CA VAL A 261 -17.93 4.92 -4.99
C VAL A 261 -18.14 3.59 -4.28
N LEU A 262 -17.36 3.33 -3.23
CA LEU A 262 -17.26 2.04 -2.56
C LEU A 262 -17.74 2.17 -1.10
N MET A 263 -18.57 1.22 -0.65
CA MET A 263 -18.94 1.08 0.78
C MET A 263 -17.99 0.15 1.56
N GLY A 264 -16.97 -0.37 0.90
CA GLY A 264 -16.04 -1.39 1.40
C GLY A 264 -15.52 -2.23 0.24
N LEU A 265 -14.23 -2.62 0.29
CA LEU A 265 -13.65 -3.50 -0.70
C LEU A 265 -12.73 -4.51 -0.02
N SER A 266 -13.07 -5.78 -0.14
CA SER A 266 -12.28 -6.92 0.34
C SER A 266 -11.84 -7.77 -0.85
N ILE A 267 -10.53 -7.95 -1.03
CA ILE A 267 -9.95 -8.78 -2.11
C ILE A 267 -9.24 -9.97 -1.49
N LYS A 268 -9.76 -11.17 -1.73
CA LYS A 268 -9.21 -12.43 -1.19
C LYS A 268 -8.39 -13.15 -2.26
N GLY A 269 -7.07 -13.12 -2.10
CA GLY A 269 -6.09 -13.80 -2.91
C GLY A 269 -6.20 -15.33 -2.87
N SER A 270 -6.01 -15.95 -4.03
CA SER A 270 -6.03 -17.40 -4.22
C SER A 270 -4.65 -18.00 -4.51
N GLY A 271 -3.59 -17.21 -4.42
CA GLY A 271 -2.25 -17.53 -4.91
C GLY A 271 -2.09 -17.30 -6.43
N ALA A 272 -3.15 -16.95 -7.14
CA ALA A 272 -3.11 -16.60 -8.56
C ALA A 272 -2.46 -15.22 -8.79
N ARG A 273 -1.92 -15.01 -10.01
CA ARG A 273 -1.39 -13.70 -10.41
C ARG A 273 -2.55 -12.75 -10.71
N VAL A 274 -2.51 -11.55 -10.12
CA VAL A 274 -3.55 -10.54 -10.32
C VAL A 274 -2.98 -9.17 -10.63
N HIS A 275 -3.71 -8.38 -11.41
CA HIS A 275 -3.51 -6.94 -11.54
C HIS A 275 -4.76 -6.23 -11.05
N VAL A 276 -4.69 -5.62 -9.87
CA VAL A 276 -5.77 -4.85 -9.26
C VAL A 276 -5.42 -3.37 -9.35
N SER A 277 -6.34 -2.58 -9.89
CA SER A 277 -6.20 -1.13 -10.03
C SER A 277 -7.44 -0.44 -9.48
N VAL A 278 -7.29 0.25 -8.36
CA VAL A 278 -8.32 1.11 -7.75
C VAL A 278 -7.86 2.55 -7.91
N VAL A 279 -8.49 3.30 -8.81
CA VAL A 279 -8.01 4.64 -9.19
C VAL A 279 -9.12 5.67 -9.16
N SER A 280 -8.81 6.86 -8.65
CA SER A 280 -9.73 8.00 -8.56
C SER A 280 -11.09 7.65 -7.94
N SER A 281 -11.11 6.63 -7.08
CA SER A 281 -12.32 6.09 -6.47
C SER A 281 -12.47 6.63 -5.05
N THR A 282 -13.70 6.65 -4.56
CA THR A 282 -14.04 7.11 -3.21
C THR A 282 -14.47 5.93 -2.37
N LEU A 283 -13.86 5.72 -1.21
CA LEU A 283 -14.37 4.83 -0.17
C LEU A 283 -15.20 5.68 0.81
N ASP A 284 -16.52 5.54 0.74
CA ASP A 284 -17.50 6.33 1.50
C ASP A 284 -17.79 5.71 2.89
N ALA A 285 -17.64 4.39 2.99
CA ALA A 285 -17.75 3.64 4.23
C ALA A 285 -16.82 2.42 4.20
N GLY A 286 -16.58 1.82 5.37
CA GLY A 286 -15.81 0.58 5.50
C GLY A 286 -14.30 0.75 5.33
N ALA A 287 -13.63 -0.35 4.97
CA ALA A 287 -12.18 -0.42 4.83
C ALA A 287 -11.76 -1.07 3.51
N LEU A 288 -10.49 -0.87 3.15
CA LEU A 288 -9.81 -1.68 2.14
C LEU A 288 -9.16 -2.88 2.83
N GLU A 289 -9.60 -4.07 2.46
CA GLU A 289 -9.13 -5.33 3.03
C GLU A 289 -8.50 -6.18 1.93
N PHE A 290 -7.32 -6.72 2.21
CA PHE A 290 -6.67 -7.70 1.34
C PHE A 290 -6.30 -8.90 2.19
N GLU A 291 -6.80 -10.07 1.78
CA GLU A 291 -6.62 -11.33 2.48
C GLU A 291 -6.02 -12.38 1.54
N GLY A 292 -5.38 -13.41 2.10
CA GLY A 292 -4.82 -14.51 1.34
C GLY A 292 -3.56 -14.14 0.55
N ASP A 293 -3.15 -15.05 -0.33
CA ASP A 293 -1.89 -14.94 -1.05
C ASP A 293 -2.09 -14.41 -2.47
N PHE A 294 -1.14 -13.60 -2.94
CA PHE A 294 -1.10 -13.11 -4.31
C PHE A 294 0.11 -13.71 -5.02
N GLY A 295 -0.12 -14.31 -6.18
CA GLY A 295 0.92 -14.99 -6.94
C GLY A 295 2.04 -14.05 -7.37
N ALA A 296 3.21 -14.61 -7.70
CA ALA A 296 4.36 -13.82 -8.15
C ALA A 296 4.00 -12.92 -9.35
N ILE A 297 4.56 -11.71 -9.35
CA ILE A 297 4.33 -10.66 -10.35
C ILE A 297 2.92 -10.03 -10.25
N SER A 298 2.17 -10.29 -9.16
CA SER A 298 0.93 -9.56 -8.92
C SER A 298 1.18 -8.07 -8.71
N GLN A 299 0.24 -7.26 -9.18
CA GLN A 299 0.25 -5.81 -9.06
C GLN A 299 -1.04 -5.38 -8.39
N ILE A 300 -0.93 -4.59 -7.34
CA ILE A 300 -2.08 -4.02 -6.65
C ILE A 300 -1.75 -2.54 -6.46
N LEU A 301 -2.57 -1.69 -7.07
CA LEU A 301 -2.45 -0.24 -7.07
C LEU A 301 -3.72 0.37 -6.49
N VAL A 302 -3.55 1.26 -5.51
CA VAL A 302 -4.58 2.19 -5.06
C VAL A 302 -4.04 3.60 -5.28
N ALA A 303 -4.60 4.35 -6.24
CA ALA A 303 -4.05 5.64 -6.63
C ALA A 303 -5.08 6.74 -6.78
N GLY A 304 -4.75 7.98 -6.38
CA GLY A 304 -5.63 9.13 -6.56
C GLY A 304 -6.99 9.00 -5.90
N SER A 305 -7.14 8.05 -4.97
CA SER A 305 -8.40 7.67 -4.36
C SER A 305 -8.57 8.37 -3.02
N THR A 306 -9.83 8.60 -2.67
CA THR A 306 -10.21 9.24 -1.41
C THR A 306 -10.86 8.22 -0.51
N LEU A 307 -10.59 8.34 0.79
CA LEU A 307 -11.30 7.59 1.81
C LEU A 307 -11.92 8.65 2.72
N VAL A 308 -13.24 8.69 2.79
CA VAL A 308 -13.97 9.65 3.61
C VAL A 308 -14.97 8.85 4.41
N THR A 309 -14.67 8.59 5.67
CA THR A 309 -15.67 8.05 6.59
C THR A 309 -16.15 9.18 7.48
N THR A 310 -17.43 9.53 7.41
CA THR A 310 -18.04 10.36 8.45
C THR A 310 -18.16 9.50 9.70
N SER A 311 -17.49 9.89 10.77
CA SER A 311 -17.75 9.34 12.10
C SER A 311 -19.23 9.57 12.44
N ASP A 312 -19.98 8.49 12.67
CA ASP A 312 -21.31 8.56 13.29
C ASP A 312 -21.25 9.11 14.73
#